data_AF-A0A957RPI7-F1
#
_entry.id   AF-A0A957RPI7-F1
#
_cell.length_a   1.000
_cell.length_b   1.000
_cell.length_c   1.000
_cell.angle_alpha   90.00
_cell.angle_beta   90.00
_cell.angle_gamma   90.00
#
_symmetry.space_group_name_H-M   'P 1'
#
loop_
_entity.id
_entity.type
_entity.pdbx_description
1 polymer ?
#
loop_
_entity_poly.entity_id
_entity_poly.type
_entity_poly.pdbx_seq_one_letter_code
_entity_poly.pdbx_strand_id
1 'polypeptide(L)'
;MKAFTVMGRTIKGAYEEFFLVVGLSLVFWAGTLLVVTAPMTWVGMNYVGNRIANYRRVNFSFFWEGAKQHIGRGVLLWLLIVLAPPIMISSVNFYLSNGSWMVVLGFVTFWLLVLAFLAGQYFYPLFWQQTEPTIGLILRNGFLLSLRHPLYSFLMLLFQVLLIVLSVLLVVPVLLLLPGLLILSHNYALVGLLQEMDLAAEPPEMSGT
;
A
#
# COMPACT_ATOMS: atom_id res chain seq x y z
N MET A 1 -3.55 -20.39 4.97
CA MET A 1 -3.13 -19.09 5.55
C MET A 1 -3.99 -18.00 4.96
N LYS A 2 -4.66 -17.16 5.77
CA LYS A 2 -5.59 -16.11 5.31
C LYS A 2 -4.92 -15.12 4.32
N ALA A 3 -3.60 -14.96 4.36
CA ALA A 3 -2.83 -14.20 3.36
C ALA A 3 -3.11 -14.63 1.91
N PHE A 4 -3.12 -15.93 1.60
CA PHE A 4 -3.42 -16.40 0.24
C PHE A 4 -4.86 -16.09 -0.20
N THR A 5 -5.81 -16.16 0.74
CA THR A 5 -7.19 -15.74 0.48
C THR A 5 -7.25 -14.25 0.14
N VAL A 6 -6.50 -13.41 0.86
CA VAL A 6 -6.40 -11.97 0.60
C VAL A 6 -5.70 -11.66 -0.73
N MET A 7 -4.66 -12.42 -1.09
CA MET A 7 -4.03 -12.34 -2.42
C MET A 7 -5.05 -12.68 -3.52
N GLY A 8 -5.82 -13.76 -3.36
CA GLY A 8 -6.90 -14.12 -4.28
C GLY A 8 -7.97 -13.04 -4.42
N ARG A 9 -8.37 -12.41 -3.30
CA ARG A 9 -9.29 -11.26 -3.31
C ARG A 9 -8.73 -10.05 -4.05
N THR A 10 -7.43 -9.82 -3.97
CA THR A 10 -6.76 -8.73 -4.72
C THR A 10 -6.91 -8.95 -6.22
N ILE A 11 -6.63 -10.15 -6.71
CA ILE A 11 -6.76 -10.50 -8.13
C ILE A 11 -8.23 -10.45 -8.57
N LYS A 12 -9.13 -11.00 -7.74
CA LYS A 12 -10.57 -10.99 -8.00
C LYS A 12 -11.14 -9.56 -8.08
N GLY A 13 -10.84 -8.72 -7.10
CA GLY A 13 -11.29 -7.32 -7.10
C GLY A 13 -10.71 -6.52 -8.28
N ALA A 14 -9.47 -6.81 -8.68
CA ALA A 14 -8.89 -6.21 -9.87
C ALA A 14 -9.57 -6.67 -11.17
N TYR A 15 -10.06 -7.92 -11.22
CA TYR A 15 -10.79 -8.47 -12.36
C TYR A 15 -12.23 -7.94 -12.43
N GLU A 16 -12.94 -7.90 -11.30
CA GLU A 16 -14.33 -7.39 -11.22
C GLU A 16 -14.40 -5.91 -11.62
N GLU A 17 -13.42 -5.12 -11.19
CA GLU A 17 -13.33 -3.68 -11.49
C GLU A 17 -12.31 -3.36 -12.58
N PHE A 18 -12.06 -4.30 -13.51
CA PHE A 18 -10.95 -4.24 -14.47
C PHE A 18 -10.81 -2.89 -15.20
N PHE A 19 -11.89 -2.42 -15.83
CA PHE A 19 -11.87 -1.15 -16.57
C PHE A 19 -11.59 0.05 -15.67
N LEU A 20 -12.13 0.05 -14.44
CA LEU A 20 -11.88 1.10 -13.47
C LEU A 20 -10.41 1.08 -13.02
N VAL A 21 -9.87 -0.09 -12.69
CA VAL A 21 -8.48 -0.27 -12.24
C VAL A 21 -7.49 0.14 -13.32
N VAL A 22 -7.75 -0.21 -14.59
CA VAL A 22 -6.94 0.24 -15.74
C VAL A 22 -7.02 1.77 -15.88
N GLY A 23 -8.23 2.35 -15.84
CA GLY A 23 -8.42 3.79 -15.94
C GLY A 23 -7.71 4.57 -14.82
N LEU A 24 -7.81 4.10 -13.58
CA LEU A 24 -7.11 4.70 -12.43
C LEU A 24 -5.60 4.58 -12.55
N SER A 25 -5.11 3.47 -13.09
CA SER A 25 -3.67 3.27 -13.28
C SER A 25 -3.10 4.16 -14.40
N LEU A 26 -3.88 4.47 -15.43
CA LEU A 26 -3.50 5.49 -16.42
C LEU A 26 -3.38 6.88 -15.78
N VAL A 27 -4.34 7.24 -14.93
CA VAL A 27 -4.30 8.49 -14.15
C VAL A 27 -3.11 8.50 -13.21
N PHE A 28 -2.79 7.37 -12.57
CA PHE A 28 -1.62 7.22 -11.71
C PHE A 28 -0.34 7.58 -12.44
N TRP A 29 -0.11 6.97 -13.60
CA TRP A 29 1.09 7.21 -14.39
C TRP A 29 1.14 8.67 -14.86
N ALA A 30 0.03 9.18 -15.38
CA ALA A 30 -0.07 10.57 -15.83
C ALA A 30 0.21 11.58 -14.69
N GLY A 31 -0.34 11.38 -13.50
CA GLY A 31 -0.12 12.29 -12.38
C GLY A 31 1.22 12.08 -11.66
N THR A 32 1.75 10.85 -11.63
CA THR A 32 3.07 10.60 -11.04
C THR A 32 4.19 11.24 -11.86
N LEU A 33 4.04 11.30 -13.20
CA LEU A 33 4.96 12.01 -14.09
C LEU A 33 5.09 13.51 -13.75
N LEU A 34 4.01 14.11 -13.23
CA LEU A 34 3.99 15.54 -12.91
C LEU A 34 4.51 15.86 -11.49
N VAL A 35 5.04 14.88 -10.74
CA VAL A 35 5.62 14.93 -9.38
C VAL A 35 4.77 15.64 -8.31
N VAL A 36 4.42 16.90 -8.54
CA VAL A 36 3.48 17.73 -7.76
C VAL A 36 2.11 17.06 -7.61
N THR A 37 1.62 16.38 -8.65
CA THR A 37 0.31 15.68 -8.58
C THR A 37 0.41 14.22 -8.15
N ALA A 38 1.62 13.67 -8.01
CA ALA A 38 1.86 12.32 -7.51
C ALA A 38 1.22 12.03 -6.14
N PRO A 39 1.34 12.91 -5.12
CA PRO A 39 0.65 12.67 -3.84
C PRO A 39 -0.87 12.62 -3.99
N MET A 40 -1.46 13.44 -4.86
CA MET A 40 -2.92 13.43 -5.10
C MET A 40 -3.38 12.14 -5.79
N THR A 41 -2.61 11.62 -6.75
CA THR A 41 -2.95 10.34 -7.39
C THR A 41 -2.87 9.17 -6.41
N TRP A 42 -1.82 9.13 -5.58
CA TRP A 42 -1.67 8.12 -4.54
C TRP A 42 -2.83 8.14 -3.54
N VAL A 43 -3.18 9.33 -3.04
CA VAL A 43 -4.27 9.52 -2.07
C VAL A 43 -5.61 9.12 -2.69
N GLY A 44 -5.94 9.63 -3.87
CA GLY A 44 -7.21 9.37 -4.55
C GLY A 44 -7.40 7.91 -4.97
N MET A 45 -6.35 7.25 -5.46
CA MET A 45 -6.44 5.82 -5.80
C MET A 45 -6.58 4.96 -4.56
N ASN A 46 -5.88 5.26 -3.47
CA ASN A 46 -6.05 4.51 -2.22
C ASN A 46 -7.45 4.68 -1.62
N TYR A 47 -8.12 5.82 -1.85
CA TYR A 47 -9.52 5.97 -1.47
C TYR A 47 -10.43 5.01 -2.24
N VAL A 48 -10.27 4.94 -3.57
CA VAL A 48 -11.05 4.00 -4.38
C VAL A 48 -10.71 2.55 -4.02
N GLY A 49 -9.42 2.23 -3.84
CA GLY A 49 -8.95 0.91 -3.41
C GLY A 49 -9.51 0.51 -2.05
N ASN A 50 -9.60 1.44 -1.09
CA ASN A 50 -10.22 1.21 0.21
C ASN A 50 -11.72 0.90 0.07
N ARG A 51 -12.43 1.62 -0.81
CA ARG A 51 -13.84 1.35 -1.08
C ARG A 51 -14.06 -0.02 -1.72
N ILE A 52 -13.23 -0.41 -2.69
CA ILE A 52 -13.25 -1.74 -3.31
C ILE A 52 -13.00 -2.82 -2.24
N ALA A 53 -11.98 -2.64 -1.41
CA ALA A 53 -11.63 -3.61 -0.36
C ALA A 53 -12.72 -3.76 0.72
N ASN A 54 -13.49 -2.71 0.99
CA ASN A 54 -14.62 -2.72 1.91
C ASN A 54 -15.97 -3.01 1.23
N TYR A 55 -15.97 -3.54 0.00
CA TYR A 55 -17.18 -3.93 -0.75
C TYR A 55 -18.21 -2.79 -0.91
N ARG A 56 -17.73 -1.55 -1.01
CA ARG A 56 -18.57 -0.36 -1.24
C ARG A 56 -18.65 -0.06 -2.72
N ARG A 57 -19.74 0.62 -3.12
CA ARG A 57 -19.90 1.12 -4.49
C ARG A 57 -18.70 1.97 -4.89
N VAL A 58 -18.17 1.70 -6.08
CA VAL A 58 -17.03 2.38 -6.70
C VAL A 58 -17.39 2.94 -8.07
N ASN A 59 -16.71 4.01 -8.45
CA ASN A 59 -16.77 4.68 -9.73
C ASN A 59 -15.53 5.59 -9.85
N PHE A 60 -15.34 6.20 -11.01
CA PHE A 60 -14.21 7.09 -11.23
C PHE A 60 -14.34 8.46 -10.52
N SER A 61 -15.55 8.93 -10.19
CA SER A 61 -15.71 10.22 -9.48
C SER A 61 -15.10 10.19 -8.08
N PHE A 62 -15.15 9.02 -7.41
CA PHE A 62 -14.54 8.84 -6.10
C PHE A 62 -13.03 9.10 -6.10
N PHE A 63 -12.31 8.83 -7.20
CA PHE A 63 -10.89 9.17 -7.27
C PHE A 63 -10.66 10.67 -7.00
N TRP A 64 -11.46 11.53 -7.63
CA TRP A 64 -11.31 12.98 -7.51
C TRP A 64 -11.78 13.50 -6.16
N GLU A 65 -12.82 12.89 -5.58
CA GLU A 65 -13.25 13.14 -4.21
C GLU A 65 -12.11 12.84 -3.21
N GLY A 66 -11.52 11.65 -3.31
CA GLY A 66 -10.41 11.24 -2.45
C GLY A 66 -9.16 12.08 -2.66
N ALA A 67 -8.80 12.39 -3.91
CA ALA A 67 -7.61 13.18 -4.24
C ALA A 67 -7.64 14.60 -3.66
N LYS A 68 -8.83 15.17 -3.48
CA LYS A 68 -9.02 16.52 -2.91
C LYS A 68 -9.20 16.52 -1.40
N GLN A 69 -9.54 15.38 -0.82
CA GLN A 69 -9.78 15.28 0.60
C GLN A 69 -8.45 15.11 1.35
N HIS A 70 -8.27 15.89 2.41
CA HIS A 70 -7.08 15.83 3.29
C HIS A 70 -5.72 15.96 2.56
N ILE A 71 -5.63 16.75 1.47
CA ILE A 71 -4.41 16.92 0.65
C ILE A 71 -3.16 17.12 1.49
N GLY A 72 -3.17 18.05 2.46
CA GLY A 72 -1.98 18.36 3.26
C GLY A 72 -1.41 17.14 4.00
N ARG A 73 -2.29 16.33 4.61
CA ARG A 73 -1.89 15.10 5.31
C ARG A 73 -1.48 14.02 4.31
N GLY A 74 -2.17 13.92 3.18
CA GLY A 74 -1.84 12.99 2.10
C GLY A 74 -0.47 13.25 1.47
N VAL A 75 -0.13 14.53 1.24
CA VAL A 75 1.18 14.97 0.76
C VAL A 75 2.27 14.68 1.78
N LEU A 76 2.04 14.97 3.06
CA LEU A 76 3.01 14.67 4.11
C LEU A 76 3.28 13.17 4.21
N LEU A 77 2.22 12.35 4.17
CA LEU A 77 2.37 10.89 4.18
C LEU A 77 3.13 10.37 2.95
N TRP A 78 2.85 10.94 1.77
CA TRP A 78 3.55 10.62 0.54
C TRP A 78 5.05 10.93 0.64
N LEU A 79 5.39 12.13 1.12
CA LEU A 79 6.78 12.54 1.32
C LEU A 79 7.50 11.60 2.28
N LEU A 80 6.85 11.18 3.37
CA LEU A 80 7.43 10.24 4.31
C LEU A 80 7.70 8.87 3.68
N ILE A 81 6.74 8.34 2.91
CA ILE A 81 6.88 7.03 2.26
C ILE A 81 7.94 7.05 1.15
N VAL A 82 8.04 8.14 0.39
CA VAL A 82 8.97 8.26 -0.73
C VAL A 82 10.37 8.65 -0.28
N LEU A 83 10.52 9.53 0.72
CA LEU A 83 11.83 10.04 1.15
C LEU A 83 12.48 9.18 2.25
N ALA A 84 11.71 8.56 3.15
CA ALA A 84 12.30 7.80 4.25
C ALA A 84 13.14 6.59 3.77
N PRO A 85 12.69 5.75 2.82
CA PRO A 85 13.48 4.59 2.41
C PRO A 85 14.83 4.98 1.76
N PRO A 86 14.93 5.92 0.81
CA PRO A 86 16.23 6.37 0.28
C PRO A 86 17.17 6.93 1.36
N ILE A 87 16.66 7.70 2.31
CA ILE A 87 17.44 8.25 3.43
C ILE A 87 18.00 7.12 4.31
N MET A 88 17.15 6.15 4.65
CA MET A 88 17.55 5.00 5.44
C MET A 88 18.54 4.09 4.70
N ILE A 89 18.34 3.85 3.40
CA ILE A 89 19.28 3.09 2.55
C ILE A 89 20.65 3.78 2.51
N SER A 90 20.68 5.09 2.30
CA SER A 90 21.92 5.88 2.33
C SER A 90 22.63 5.75 3.70
N SER A 91 21.86 5.82 4.79
CA SER A 91 22.38 5.66 6.15
C SER A 91 22.95 4.27 6.40
N VAL A 92 22.26 3.21 5.95
CA VAL A 92 22.75 1.82 6.02
C VAL A 92 24.08 1.68 5.28
N ASN A 93 24.14 2.18 4.04
CA ASN A 93 25.37 2.11 3.23
C ASN A 93 26.52 2.88 3.89
N PHE A 94 26.25 4.05 4.45
CA PHE A 94 27.23 4.84 5.19
C PHE A 94 27.76 4.08 6.40
N TYR A 95 26.89 3.57 7.27
CA TYR A 95 27.31 2.86 8.49
C TYR A 95 28.07 1.57 8.21
N LEU A 96 27.68 0.81 7.18
CA LEU A 96 28.35 -0.44 6.81
C LEU A 96 29.72 -0.19 6.14
N SER A 97 29.88 0.90 5.38
CA SER A 97 31.12 1.18 4.64
C SER A 97 32.25 1.78 5.49
N ASN A 98 31.93 2.48 6.59
CA ASN A 98 32.93 3.15 7.43
C ASN A 98 33.66 2.21 8.41
N GLY A 99 33.21 0.95 8.56
CA GLY A 99 33.83 -0.03 9.46
C GLY A 99 33.75 0.35 10.95
N SER A 100 34.36 -0.46 11.82
CA SER A 100 34.35 -0.28 13.29
C SER A 100 32.97 -0.48 13.95
N TRP A 101 32.71 0.19 15.07
CA TRP A 101 31.47 0.09 15.85
C TRP A 101 30.21 0.55 15.08
N MET A 102 30.37 1.35 14.03
CA MET A 102 29.27 1.85 13.19
C MET A 102 28.52 0.72 12.48
N VAL A 103 29.14 -0.45 12.29
CA VAL A 103 28.48 -1.62 11.70
C VAL A 103 27.22 -2.01 12.50
N VAL A 104 27.25 -1.86 13.83
CA VAL A 104 26.08 -2.11 14.70
C VAL A 104 24.92 -1.17 14.34
N LEU A 105 25.20 0.13 14.13
CA LEU A 105 24.21 1.10 13.69
C LEU A 105 23.68 0.77 12.29
N GLY A 106 24.54 0.26 11.40
CA GLY A 106 24.16 -0.22 10.07
C GLY A 106 23.14 -1.37 10.15
N PHE A 107 23.41 -2.39 10.97
CA PHE A 107 22.49 -3.50 11.20
C PHE A 107 21.16 -3.06 11.82
N VAL A 108 21.19 -2.18 12.83
CA VAL A 108 19.96 -1.65 13.44
C VAL A 108 19.13 -0.87 12.42
N THR A 109 19.77 0.01 11.65
CA THR A 109 19.08 0.82 10.62
C THR A 109 18.53 -0.06 9.50
N PHE A 110 19.23 -1.13 9.13
CA PHE A 110 18.76 -2.11 8.15
C PHE A 110 17.48 -2.80 8.62
N TRP A 111 17.42 -3.26 9.88
CA TRP A 111 16.20 -3.86 10.42
C TRP A 111 15.04 -2.86 10.55
N LEU A 112 15.33 -1.62 10.90
CA LEU A 112 14.33 -0.54 10.87
C LEU A 112 13.81 -0.30 9.44
N LEU A 113 14.66 -0.39 8.42
CA LEU A 113 14.26 -0.27 7.02
C LEU A 113 13.36 -1.43 6.59
N VAL A 114 13.71 -2.67 6.95
CA VAL A 114 12.86 -3.84 6.71
C VAL A 114 11.49 -3.65 7.38
N LEU A 115 11.48 -3.23 8.63
CA LEU A 115 10.25 -2.95 9.36
C LEU A 115 9.43 -1.82 8.71
N ALA A 116 10.08 -0.78 8.20
CA ALA A 116 9.43 0.32 7.48
C ALA A 116 8.76 -0.17 6.19
N PHE A 117 9.39 -1.07 5.42
CA PHE A 117 8.75 -1.69 4.26
C PHE A 117 7.55 -2.56 4.65
N LEU A 118 7.67 -3.37 5.72
CA LEU A 118 6.57 -4.19 6.22
C LEU A 118 5.39 -3.36 6.72
N ALA A 119 5.65 -2.20 7.33
CA ALA A 119 4.62 -1.30 7.82
C ALA A 119 4.04 -0.40 6.70
N GLY A 120 4.86 -0.05 5.71
CA GLY A 120 4.53 0.91 4.65
C GLY A 120 3.30 0.52 3.84
N GLN A 121 3.09 -0.77 3.62
CA GLN A 121 1.89 -1.31 2.96
C GLN A 121 0.57 -0.97 3.67
N TYR A 122 0.59 -0.62 4.96
CA TYR A 122 -0.61 -0.31 5.73
C TYR A 122 -0.89 1.18 5.87
N PHE A 123 0.06 2.07 5.56
CA PHE A 123 -0.06 3.49 5.87
C PHE A 123 -1.22 4.17 5.11
N TYR A 124 -1.29 4.02 3.78
CA TYR A 124 -2.39 4.58 3.00
C TYR A 124 -3.74 3.90 3.23
N PRO A 125 -3.82 2.57 3.37
CA PRO A 125 -5.07 1.93 3.79
C PRO A 125 -5.57 2.46 5.14
N LEU A 126 -4.68 2.64 6.13
CA LEU A 126 -5.03 3.19 7.44
C LEU A 126 -5.49 4.64 7.36
N PHE A 127 -4.89 5.43 6.46
CA PHE A 127 -5.31 6.81 6.19
C PHE A 127 -6.78 6.91 5.79
N TRP A 128 -7.31 5.91 5.06
CA TRP A 128 -8.71 5.90 4.63
C TRP A 128 -9.65 5.10 5.52
N GLN A 129 -9.12 4.15 6.29
CA GLN A 129 -9.94 3.36 7.22
C GLN A 129 -10.27 4.12 8.52
N GLN A 130 -9.43 5.09 8.91
CA GLN A 130 -9.62 5.87 10.14
C GLN A 130 -10.62 7.01 9.95
N THR A 131 -11.49 7.23 10.94
CA THR A 131 -12.42 8.37 10.95
C THR A 131 -11.69 9.72 10.99
N GLU A 132 -10.62 9.81 11.78
CA GLU A 132 -9.77 11.00 11.89
C GLU A 132 -8.31 10.64 11.61
N PRO A 133 -7.85 10.78 10.35
CA PRO A 133 -6.51 10.34 9.99
C PRO A 133 -5.46 11.31 10.54
N THR A 134 -4.73 10.88 11.57
CA THR A 134 -3.54 11.58 12.06
C THR A 134 -2.29 10.78 11.72
N ILE A 135 -1.25 11.47 11.23
CA ILE A 135 -0.05 10.81 10.70
C ILE A 135 0.64 9.95 11.77
N GLY A 136 0.74 10.46 13.00
CA GLY A 136 1.31 9.71 14.11
C GLY A 136 0.56 8.42 14.41
N LEU A 137 -0.77 8.44 14.34
CA LEU A 137 -1.61 7.25 14.59
C LEU A 137 -1.54 6.25 13.43
N ILE A 138 -1.48 6.73 12.19
CA ILE A 138 -1.25 5.89 11.00
C ILE A 138 0.09 5.16 11.10
N LEU A 139 1.18 5.88 11.37
CA LEU A 139 2.51 5.29 11.50
C LEU A 139 2.54 4.29 12.66
N ARG A 140 2.10 4.71 13.85
CA ARG A 140 2.04 3.85 15.03
C ARG A 140 1.26 2.56 14.75
N ASN A 141 0.06 2.66 14.19
CA ASN A 141 -0.76 1.48 13.92
C ASN A 141 -0.16 0.61 12.82
N GLY A 142 0.41 1.20 11.77
CA GLY A 142 1.08 0.44 10.71
C GLY A 142 2.27 -0.37 11.23
N PHE A 143 3.10 0.23 12.10
CA PHE A 143 4.21 -0.47 12.75
C PHE A 143 3.73 -1.53 13.75
N LEU A 144 2.69 -1.24 14.54
CA LEU A 144 2.13 -2.22 15.49
C LEU A 144 1.54 -3.43 14.76
N LEU A 145 0.83 -3.21 13.64
CA LEU A 145 0.27 -4.29 12.83
C LEU A 145 1.37 -5.15 12.22
N SER A 146 2.43 -4.54 11.68
CA SER A 146 3.53 -5.29 11.08
C SER A 146 4.32 -6.11 12.11
N LEU A 147 4.50 -5.59 13.33
CA LEU A 147 5.13 -6.32 14.43
C LEU A 147 4.26 -7.42 15.02
N ARG A 148 2.93 -7.22 15.08
CA ARG A 148 1.99 -8.21 15.60
C ARG A 148 1.77 -9.36 14.62
N HIS A 149 1.81 -9.08 13.32
CA HIS A 149 1.59 -10.05 12.24
C HIS A 149 2.75 -10.06 11.23
N PRO A 150 3.98 -10.40 11.66
CA PRO A 150 5.18 -10.24 10.82
C PRO A 150 5.17 -11.18 9.62
N LEU A 151 4.78 -12.45 9.81
CA LEU A 151 4.72 -13.42 8.72
C LEU A 151 3.66 -13.03 7.67
N TYR A 152 2.49 -12.57 8.10
CA TYR A 152 1.45 -12.08 7.19
C TYR A 152 1.94 -10.89 6.37
N SER A 153 2.53 -9.90 7.06
CA SER A 153 3.07 -8.69 6.44
C SER A 153 4.16 -9.02 5.42
N PHE A 154 5.04 -9.96 5.76
CA PHE A 154 6.10 -10.44 4.88
C PHE A 154 5.54 -11.15 3.64
N LEU A 155 4.55 -12.03 3.79
CA LEU A 155 3.91 -12.71 2.67
C LEU A 155 3.20 -11.74 1.72
N MET A 156 2.52 -10.72 2.25
CA MET A 156 1.89 -9.68 1.43
C MET A 156 2.91 -8.81 0.69
N LEU A 157 4.02 -8.47 1.34
CA LEU A 157 5.13 -7.75 0.70
C LEU A 157 5.75 -8.61 -0.41
N LEU A 158 5.97 -9.91 -0.17
CA LEU A 158 6.47 -10.83 -1.19
C LEU A 158 5.50 -10.94 -2.38
N PHE A 159 4.21 -10.95 -2.12
CA PHE A 159 3.19 -10.93 -3.17
C PHE A 159 3.22 -9.64 -3.99
N GLN A 160 3.39 -8.47 -3.35
CA GLN A 160 3.56 -7.19 -4.05
C GLN A 160 4.82 -7.18 -4.94
N VAL A 161 5.94 -7.71 -4.42
CA VAL A 161 7.18 -7.87 -5.21
C VAL A 161 6.94 -8.80 -6.39
N LEU A 162 6.25 -9.92 -6.20
CA LEU A 162 5.89 -10.82 -7.29
C LEU A 162 5.03 -10.13 -8.36
N LEU A 163 4.03 -9.34 -7.97
CA LEU A 163 3.23 -8.55 -8.90
C LEU A 163 4.11 -7.59 -9.72
N ILE A 164 5.04 -6.89 -9.08
CA ILE A 164 5.99 -5.99 -9.77
C ILE A 164 6.83 -6.77 -10.77
N VAL A 165 7.44 -7.88 -10.35
CA VAL A 165 8.30 -8.72 -11.21
C VAL A 165 7.51 -9.24 -12.42
N LEU A 166 6.31 -9.78 -12.19
CA LEU A 166 5.45 -10.27 -13.26
C LEU A 166 5.03 -9.16 -14.22
N SER A 167 4.67 -7.97 -13.71
CA SER A 167 4.33 -6.82 -14.53
C SER A 167 5.49 -6.34 -15.42
N VAL A 168 6.73 -6.40 -14.91
CA VAL A 168 7.92 -6.04 -15.69
C VAL A 168 8.19 -7.08 -16.78
N LEU A 169 8.08 -8.38 -16.46
CA LEU A 169 8.37 -9.47 -17.39
C LEU A 169 7.31 -9.63 -18.50
N LEU A 170 6.03 -9.39 -18.19
CA LEU A 170 4.91 -9.54 -19.13
C LEU A 170 4.68 -8.32 -20.04
N VAL A 171 5.49 -7.26 -19.89
CA VAL A 171 5.53 -6.07 -20.76
C VAL A 171 4.23 -5.22 -20.70
N VAL A 172 4.27 -4.07 -21.39
CA VAL A 172 3.44 -2.85 -21.31
C VAL A 172 1.98 -3.01 -20.83
N PRO A 173 1.13 -3.94 -21.31
CA PRO A 173 -0.26 -4.01 -20.85
C PRO A 173 -0.40 -4.26 -19.33
N VAL A 174 0.50 -5.06 -18.75
CA VAL A 174 0.45 -5.39 -17.31
C VAL A 174 1.07 -4.26 -16.47
N LEU A 175 2.00 -3.48 -17.04
CA LEU A 175 2.55 -2.28 -16.41
C LEU A 175 1.49 -1.19 -16.25
N LEU A 176 0.51 -1.13 -17.16
CA LEU A 176 -0.67 -0.28 -17.03
C LEU A 176 -1.64 -0.74 -15.94
N LEU A 177 -1.57 -1.99 -15.46
CA LEU A 177 -2.41 -2.50 -14.36
C LEU A 177 -1.70 -2.45 -13.00
N LEU A 178 -0.37 -2.40 -13.01
CA LEU A 178 0.46 -2.53 -11.81
C LEU A 178 0.09 -1.56 -10.67
N PRO A 179 -0.09 -0.24 -10.89
CA PRO A 179 -0.43 0.67 -9.80
C PRO A 179 -1.74 0.30 -9.10
N GLY A 180 -2.76 -0.04 -9.89
CA GLY A 180 -4.05 -0.48 -9.38
C GLY A 180 -3.93 -1.78 -8.58
N LEU A 181 -3.20 -2.77 -9.09
CA LEU A 181 -2.93 -4.03 -8.39
C LEU A 181 -2.23 -3.82 -7.05
N LEU A 182 -1.19 -2.98 -7.01
CA LEU A 182 -0.46 -2.68 -5.77
C LEU A 182 -1.37 -2.00 -4.75
N ILE A 183 -2.13 -0.99 -5.15
CA ILE A 183 -3.04 -0.26 -4.26
C ILE A 183 -4.15 -1.17 -3.72
N LEU A 184 -4.72 -2.03 -4.57
CA LEU A 184 -5.67 -3.04 -4.11
C LEU A 184 -5.02 -4.00 -3.12
N SER A 185 -3.79 -4.47 -3.40
CA SER A 185 -3.08 -5.39 -2.51
C SER A 185 -2.85 -4.79 -1.11
N HIS A 186 -2.50 -3.49 -1.02
CA HIS A 186 -2.34 -2.77 0.24
C HIS A 186 -3.66 -2.69 1.01
N ASN A 187 -4.75 -2.31 0.33
CA ASN A 187 -6.05 -2.15 0.97
C ASN A 187 -6.65 -3.48 1.41
N TYR A 188 -6.58 -4.52 0.58
CA TYR A 188 -6.99 -5.86 0.97
C TYR A 188 -6.12 -6.45 2.08
N ALA A 189 -4.81 -6.13 2.12
CA ALA A 189 -3.93 -6.55 3.22
C ALA A 189 -4.41 -5.98 4.56
N LEU A 190 -4.74 -4.69 4.62
CA LEU A 190 -5.26 -4.08 5.85
C LEU A 190 -6.65 -4.64 6.19
N VAL A 191 -7.59 -4.64 5.25
CA VAL A 191 -8.97 -5.10 5.51
C VAL A 191 -8.97 -6.56 5.93
N GLY A 192 -8.13 -7.41 5.34
CA GLY A 192 -7.96 -8.80 5.74
C GLY A 192 -7.55 -8.95 7.21
N LEU A 193 -6.59 -8.15 7.68
CA LEU A 193 -6.20 -8.13 9.11
C LEU A 193 -7.33 -7.59 10.00
N LEU A 194 -8.02 -6.53 9.56
CA LEU A 194 -9.12 -5.96 10.34
C LEU A 194 -10.31 -6.92 10.46
N GLN A 195 -10.59 -7.72 9.43
CA GLN A 195 -11.59 -8.80 9.51
C GLN A 195 -11.19 -9.87 10.52
N GLU A 196 -9.89 -10.22 10.63
CA GLU A 196 -9.42 -11.13 11.68
C GLU A 196 -9.61 -10.58 13.09
N MET A 197 -9.60 -9.26 13.21
CA MET A 197 -9.77 -8.55 14.48
C MET A 197 -11.22 -8.19 14.78
N ASP A 198 -12.19 -8.60 13.93
CA ASP A 198 -13.60 -8.21 14.01
C ASP A 198 -13.83 -6.69 13.95
N LEU A 199 -12.98 -6.00 13.18
CA LEU A 199 -12.99 -4.54 13.01
C LEU A 199 -13.41 -4.09 11.60
N ALA A 200 -13.62 -5.01 10.67
CA ALA A 200 -14.07 -4.72 9.31
C ALA A 200 -15.15 -5.70 8.85
N ALA A 201 -16.03 -5.23 7.97
CA ALA A 201 -17.12 -6.03 7.43
C ALA A 201 -16.60 -7.28 6.73
N GLU A 202 -17.28 -8.40 6.94
CA GLU A 202 -16.99 -9.65 6.24
C GLU A 202 -17.30 -9.51 4.74
N PRO A 203 -16.62 -10.28 3.88
CA PRO A 203 -17.00 -10.36 2.48
C PRO A 203 -18.46 -10.79 2.35
N PRO A 204 -19.23 -10.26 1.38
CA PRO A 204 -20.54 -10.81 1.08
C PRO A 204 -20.41 -12.30 0.79
N GLU A 205 -21.29 -13.12 1.39
CA GLU A 205 -21.35 -14.55 1.13
C GLU A 205 -21.50 -14.75 -0.37
N MET A 206 -20.58 -15.52 -0.96
CA MET A 206 -20.67 -15.81 -2.39
C MET A 206 -21.86 -16.73 -2.59
N SER A 207 -22.92 -16.24 -3.23
CA SER A 207 -23.95 -17.09 -3.81
C SER A 207 -23.32 -17.86 -4.98
N GLY A 208 -22.68 -18.98 -4.67
CA GLY A 208 -21.99 -19.79 -5.67
C GLY A 208 -21.09 -20.85 -5.02
N THR A 209 -21.70 -22.00 -4.77
CA THR A 209 -21.05 -23.31 -4.83
C THR A 209 -20.18 -23.47 -6.07
#